data_AF-A0A949B6F4-F1
#
_entry.id   AF-A0A949B6F4-F1
#
_cell.length_a   1.000
_cell.length_b   1.000
_cell.length_c   1.000
_cell.angle_alpha   90.00
_cell.angle_beta   90.00
_cell.angle_gamma   90.00
#
_symmetry.space_group_name_H-M   'P 1'
#
loop_
_entity.id
_entity.type
_entity.pdbx_description
1 polymer ?
#
loop_
_entity_poly.entity_id
_entity_poly.type
_entity_poly.pdbx_seq_one_letter_code
_entity_poly.pdbx_strand_id
1 'polypeptide(L)' 'MSKLKIEMEKSNKKISNPQFMEKAPKDIIDKESEKFEQASNALKILYDQLEKMQEIKK' A
#
# COMPACT_ATOMS: atom_id res chain seq x y z
N MET A 1 -2.40 0.92 11.92
CA MET A 1 -1.11 0.79 11.21
C MET A 1 -0.87 -0.63 10.68
N SER A 2 -0.87 -1.67 11.52
CA SER A 2 -0.45 -3.03 11.09
C SER A 2 -1.28 -3.63 9.96
N LYS A 3 -2.62 -3.55 10.01
CA LYS A 3 -3.49 -4.14 8.97
C LYS A 3 -3.28 -3.51 7.59
N LEU A 4 -3.26 -2.18 7.53
CA LEU A 4 -3.07 -1.44 6.27
C LEU A 4 -1.68 -1.69 5.67
N LYS A 5 -0.64 -1.79 6.52
CA LYS A 5 0.71 -2.18 6.11
C LYS A 5 0.75 -3.60 5.55
N ILE A 6 0.07 -4.55 6.21
CA ILE A 6 -0.03 -5.94 5.73
C ILE A 6 -0.75 -6.00 4.38
N GLU A 7 -1.81 -5.22 4.19
CA GLU A 7 -2.54 -5.15 2.92
C GLU A 7 -1.67 -4.56 1.80
N MET A 8 -0.99 -3.43 2.07
CA MET A 8 -0.02 -2.85 1.14
C MET A 8 1.08 -3.84 0.76
N GLU A 9 1.67 -4.54 1.73
CA GLU A 9 2.73 -5.53 1.48
C GLU A 9 2.22 -6.72 0.65
N LYS A 10 1.00 -7.17 0.88
CA LYS A 10 0.38 -8.25 0.09
C LYS A 10 0.13 -7.83 -1.35
N SER A 11 -0.40 -6.63 -1.57
CA SER A 11 -0.61 -6.11 -2.91
C SER A 11 0.71 -5.87 -3.64
N ASN A 12 1.70 -5.29 -2.95
CA ASN A 12 3.06 -5.11 -3.49
C ASN A 12 3.66 -6.44 -3.95
N LYS A 13 3.59 -7.50 -3.12
CA LYS A 13 4.10 -8.82 -3.47
C LYS A 13 3.46 -9.43 -4.71
N LYS A 14 2.20 -9.11 -5.00
CA LYS A 14 1.52 -9.59 -6.20
C LYS A 14 1.95 -8.79 -7.43
N ILE A 15 1.90 -7.46 -7.38
CA ILE A 15 2.24 -6.61 -8.52
C ILE A 15 3.75 -6.64 -8.83
N SER A 16 4.59 -6.97 -7.85
CA SER A 16 6.02 -7.18 -8.06
C SER A 16 6.38 -8.60 -8.52
N ASN A 17 5.40 -9.52 -8.59
CA ASN A 17 5.63 -10.89 -9.04
C ASN A 17 5.38 -10.98 -10.56
N PRO A 18 6.42 -11.22 -11.39
CA PRO A 18 6.27 -11.31 -12.84
C PRO A 18 5.24 -12.35 -13.28
N GLN A 19 5.17 -13.49 -12.58
CA GLN A 19 4.21 -14.55 -12.90
C GLN A 19 2.76 -14.12 -12.66
N PHE A 20 2.52 -13.25 -11.66
CA PHE A 20 1.20 -12.67 -11.44
C PHE A 20 0.88 -11.65 -12.53
N MET A 21 1.82 -10.77 -12.88
CA MET A 21 1.65 -9.75 -13.91
C MET A 21 1.43 -10.34 -15.31
N GLU A 22 2.00 -11.50 -15.60
CA GLU A 22 1.83 -12.18 -16.90
C GLU A 22 0.54 -13.01 -17.00
N LYS A 23 0.07 -13.59 -15.89
CA LYS A 23 -1.02 -14.57 -15.90
C LYS A 23 -2.36 -14.02 -15.42
N ALA A 24 -2.34 -12.94 -14.63
CA ALA A 24 -3.57 -12.37 -14.12
C ALA A 24 -4.30 -11.56 -15.21
N PRO A 25 -5.64 -11.57 -15.21
CA PRO A 25 -6.41 -10.65 -16.03
C PRO A 25 -6.03 -9.18 -15.75
N LYS A 26 -6.05 -8.36 -16.80
CA LYS A 26 -5.67 -6.94 -16.68
C LYS A 26 -6.49 -6.20 -15.63
N ASP A 27 -7.78 -6.46 -15.53
CA ASP A 27 -8.66 -5.82 -14.53
C ASP A 27 -8.28 -6.20 -13.09
N ILE A 28 -7.73 -7.38 -12.87
CA ILE A 28 -7.23 -7.82 -11.56
C ILE A 28 -5.91 -7.14 -11.24
N ILE A 29 -5.01 -7.00 -12.22
CA ILE A 29 -3.74 -6.28 -12.08
C ILE A 29 -4.00 -4.81 -11.76
N ASP A 30 -4.90 -4.17 -12.50
CA ASP A 30 -5.28 -2.77 -12.31
C ASP A 30 -5.87 -2.56 -10.91
N LYS A 31 -6.82 -3.42 -10.48
CA LYS A 31 -7.39 -3.38 -9.12
C LYS A 31 -6.36 -3.62 -8.02
N GLU A 32 -5.40 -4.52 -8.22
CA GLU A 32 -4.37 -4.78 -7.21
C GLU A 32 -3.37 -3.62 -7.11
N SER A 33 -3.07 -2.97 -8.24
CA SER A 33 -2.23 -1.77 -8.31
C SER A 33 -2.91 -0.58 -7.63
N GLU A 34 -4.21 -0.37 -7.88
CA GLU A 34 -5.00 0.67 -7.21
C GLU A 34 -5.05 0.45 -5.69
N LYS A 35 -5.27 -0.80 -5.24
CA LYS A 35 -5.23 -1.14 -3.81
C LYS A 35 -3.89 -0.82 -3.17
N PHE A 36 -2.78 -1.13 -3.85
CA PHE A 36 -1.45 -0.81 -3.36
C PHE A 36 -1.27 0.71 -3.23
N GLU A 37 -1.66 1.48 -4.24
CA GLU A 37 -1.53 2.94 -4.24
C GLU A 37 -2.36 3.59 -3.13
N GLN A 38 -3.62 3.18 -2.98
CA GLN A 38 -4.51 3.67 -1.92
C GLN A 38 -3.94 3.37 -0.52
N ALA A 39 -3.48 2.13 -0.29
CA ALA A 39 -2.91 1.73 1.00
C ALA A 39 -1.60 2.47 1.30
N SER A 40 -0.75 2.67 0.29
CA SER A 40 0.50 3.42 0.40
C SER A 40 0.26 4.89 0.75
N ASN A 41 -0.66 5.55 0.04
CA ASN A 41 -1.03 6.95 0.30
C ASN A 41 -1.62 7.13 1.70
N ALA A 42 -2.51 6.24 2.12
CA ALA A 42 -3.08 6.29 3.47
C ALA A 42 -2.03 6.07 4.57
N LEU A 43 -1.07 5.15 4.36
CA LEU A 43 0.05 4.98 5.29
C LEU A 43 0.91 6.23 5.38
N LYS A 44 1.25 6.84 4.25
CA LYS A 44 2.02 8.08 4.21
C LYS A 44 1.36 9.18 5.03
N ILE A 45 0.06 9.42 4.81
CA ILE A 45 -0.71 10.43 5.58
C ILE A 45 -0.67 10.13 7.08
N LEU A 46 -0.85 8.87 7.48
CA LEU A 46 -0.81 8.48 8.89
C LEU A 46 0.58 8.68 9.52
N TYR A 47 1.65 8.42 8.77
CA TYR A 47 3.02 8.68 9.23
C TYR A 47 3.29 10.19 9.35
N ASP A 48 2.90 10.99 8.35
CA ASP A 48 3.04 12.45 8.37
C ASP A 48 2.26 13.06 9.55
N GLN A 49 1.07 12.54 9.85
CA GLN A 49 0.29 12.96 11.02
C GLN A 49 0.95 12.55 12.33
N LEU A 50 1.49 11.33 12.41
CA LEU A 50 2.19 10.86 13.61
C LEU A 50 3.43 11.71 13.90
N GLU A 51 4.22 12.04 12.88
CA GLU A 51 5.40 12.89 12.98
C GLU A 51 5.03 14.28 13.53
N LYS A 52 4.03 14.95 12.94
CA LYS A 52 3.52 16.24 13.45
C LYS A 52 3.07 16.16 14.91
N MET A 53 2.40 15.08 15.31
CA MET A 53 1.98 14.88 16.70
C MET A 53 3.17 14.67 17.65
N GLN A 54 4.26 14.05 17.18
CA GLN A 54 5.48 13.87 17.95
C GLN A 54 6.24 15.19 18.11
N GLU A 55 6.26 16.04 17.07
CA GLU A 55 6.85 17.38 17.13
C GLU A 55 6.10 18.29 18.12
N ILE A 56 4.77 18.21 18.17
CA ILE A 56 3.95 18.99 19.13
C ILE A 56 4.18 18.56 20.58
N LYS A 57 4.56 17.30 20.82
CA LYS A 57 4.82 16.76 22.17
C LYS A 57 6.24 17.02 22.68
N LYS A 58 7.12 17.58 21.85
CA LYS A 58 8.48 17.99 22.21
C LYS A 58 8.51 19.43 22.69
#